data_AF-F5Z2K0-F1
#
_entry.id   AF-F5Z2K0-F1
#
_cell.length_a   1.000
_cell.length_b   1.000
_cell.length_c   1.000
_cell.angle_alpha   90.00
_cell.angle_beta   90.00
_cell.angle_gamma   90.00
#
_symmetry.space_group_name_H-M   'P 1'
#
loop_
_entity.id
_entity.type
_entity.pdbx_description
1 polymer ?
#
loop_
_entity_poly.entity_id
_entity_poly.type
_entity_poly.pdbx_seq_one_letter_code
_entity_poly.pdbx_strand_id
1 'polypeptide(L)'
;MTTTAELLLARADALLDSPDGAAVGHSARLAAFLARQAVEELIDVRCAMLCGGQTVVAKQKAKLAVLKSLDTTPAGGVLIDAWHQLSGFCHQHAYQLSPTVGEVRVLCAAVQQACFGGRFEPSGA
;
A
#
# COMPACT_ATOMS: atom_id res chain seq x y z
N MET A 1 11.51 1.11 15.16
CA MET A 1 10.76 2.36 14.96
C MET A 1 9.68 2.08 13.94
N THR A 2 8.41 2.28 14.28
CA THR A 2 7.30 2.05 13.33
C THR A 2 7.31 3.14 12.28
N THR A 3 7.31 2.76 11.01
CA THR A 3 7.28 3.66 9.86
C THR A 3 5.88 4.25 9.66
N THR A 4 5.80 5.40 8.98
CA THR A 4 4.52 6.02 8.58
C THR A 4 3.62 5.02 7.83
N ALA A 5 4.20 4.23 6.92
CA ALA A 5 3.48 3.22 6.15
C ALA A 5 2.85 2.13 7.05
N GLU A 6 3.58 1.64 8.05
CA GLU A 6 3.05 0.65 9.01
C GLU A 6 1.89 1.23 9.83
N LEU A 7 1.98 2.48 10.27
CA LEU A 7 0.90 3.15 11.00
C LEU A 7 -0.36 3.32 10.14
N LEU A 8 -0.18 3.68 8.87
CA LEU A 8 -1.29 3.84 7.93
C LEU A 8 -1.98 2.51 7.62
N LEU A 9 -1.23 1.42 7.42
CA LEU A 9 -1.79 0.08 7.21
C LEU A 9 -2.52 -0.42 8.46
N ALA A 10 -1.93 -0.25 9.64
CA ALA A 10 -2.60 -0.62 10.90
C ALA A 10 -3.91 0.16 11.11
N ARG A 11 -3.94 1.45 10.73
CA ARG A 11 -5.16 2.25 10.80
C ARG A 11 -6.20 1.82 9.76
N ALA A 12 -5.78 1.42 8.56
CA ALA A 12 -6.66 0.85 7.55
C ALA A 12 -7.32 -0.43 8.07
N ASP A 13 -6.55 -1.34 8.67
CA ASP A 13 -7.08 -2.58 9.24
C ASP A 13 -8.08 -2.31 10.38
N ALA A 14 -7.74 -1.41 11.31
CA ALA A 14 -8.63 -1.03 12.41
C ALA A 14 -9.98 -0.48 11.90
N LEU A 15 -9.96 0.28 10.80
CA LEU A 15 -11.17 0.83 10.18
C LEU A 15 -12.04 -0.25 9.53
N LEU A 16 -11.41 -1.30 8.99
CA LEU A 16 -12.10 -2.43 8.39
C LEU A 16 -12.72 -3.35 9.45
N ASP A 17 -12.09 -3.47 10.61
CA ASP A 17 -12.54 -4.34 11.71
C ASP A 17 -13.69 -3.74 12.52
N SER A 18 -13.64 -2.44 12.78
CA SER A 18 -14.61 -1.77 13.66
C SER A 18 -14.84 -0.34 13.21
N PRO A 19 -15.59 -0.14 12.11
CA PRO A 19 -15.90 1.19 11.64
C PRO A 19 -16.79 1.92 12.65
N ASP A 20 -16.40 3.14 13.00
CA ASP A 20 -17.11 4.00 13.94
C ASP A 20 -17.59 5.30 13.26
N GLY A 21 -18.63 5.90 13.83
CA GLY A 21 -19.14 7.21 13.41
C GLY A 21 -19.34 7.35 11.90
N ALA A 22 -18.63 8.33 11.31
CA ALA A 22 -18.72 8.66 9.89
C ALA A 22 -18.11 7.60 8.94
N ALA A 23 -17.40 6.60 9.46
CA ALA A 23 -16.84 5.52 8.66
C ALA A 23 -17.85 4.39 8.38
N VAL A 24 -18.97 4.34 9.11
CA VAL A 24 -20.00 3.32 8.90
C VAL A 24 -20.57 3.45 7.47
N GLY A 25 -20.47 2.38 6.67
CA GLY A 25 -20.87 2.37 5.26
C GLY A 25 -19.82 2.89 4.26
N HIS A 26 -18.69 3.44 4.74
CA HIS A 26 -17.59 3.96 3.90
C HIS A 26 -16.21 3.43 4.29
N SER A 27 -16.14 2.55 5.28
CA SER A 27 -14.89 2.05 5.87
C SER A 27 -13.95 1.43 4.85
N ALA A 28 -14.45 0.63 3.91
CA ALA A 28 -13.62 0.05 2.86
C ALA A 28 -12.93 1.12 2.00
N ARG A 29 -13.63 2.20 1.62
CA ARG A 29 -13.04 3.27 0.80
C ARG A 29 -12.03 4.10 1.58
N LEU A 30 -12.36 4.43 2.82
CA LEU A 30 -11.45 5.17 3.70
C LEU A 30 -10.18 4.35 4.00
N ALA A 31 -10.32 3.05 4.25
CA ALA A 31 -9.20 2.14 4.43
C ALA A 31 -8.36 2.02 3.15
N ALA A 32 -8.99 1.92 1.98
CA ALA A 32 -8.30 1.91 0.70
C ALA A 32 -7.48 3.20 0.47
N PHE A 33 -8.00 4.35 0.90
CA PHE A 33 -7.25 5.61 0.84
C PHE A 33 -6.01 5.60 1.74
N LEU A 34 -6.14 5.13 3.00
CA LEU A 34 -5.01 5.00 3.92
C LEU A 34 -3.97 4.00 3.42
N ALA A 35 -4.42 2.85 2.91
CA ALA A 35 -3.55 1.86 2.30
C ALA A 35 -2.81 2.42 1.08
N ARG A 36 -3.47 3.23 0.23
CA ARG A 36 -2.83 3.87 -0.92
C ARG A 36 -1.71 4.82 -0.47
N GLN A 37 -1.94 5.60 0.57
CA GLN A 37 -0.91 6.49 1.14
C GLN A 37 0.29 5.69 1.69
N ALA A 38 0.04 4.57 2.36
CA ALA A 38 1.10 3.67 2.82
C ALA A 38 1.92 3.10 1.65
N VAL A 39 1.24 2.68 0.57
CA VAL A 39 1.89 2.18 -0.64
C VAL A 39 2.73 3.28 -1.30
N GLU A 40 2.25 4.51 -1.35
CA GLU A 40 3.01 5.64 -1.91
C GLU A 40 4.29 5.94 -1.12
N GLU A 41 4.22 5.92 0.21
CA GLU A 41 5.38 6.03 1.09
C GLU A 41 6.39 4.89 0.84
N LEU A 42 5.91 3.64 0.73
CA LEU A 42 6.77 2.47 0.48
C LEU A 42 7.44 2.53 -0.90
N ILE A 43 6.72 3.01 -1.92
CA ILE A 43 7.27 3.26 -3.25
C ILE A 43 8.39 4.30 -3.15
N ASP A 44 8.22 5.36 -2.36
CA ASP A 44 9.22 6.42 -2.21
C ASP A 44 10.50 5.90 -1.55
N VAL A 45 10.35 5.16 -0.44
CA VAL A 45 11.47 4.49 0.24
C VAL A 45 12.18 3.55 -0.72
N ARG A 46 11.44 2.76 -1.50
CA ARG A 46 12.01 1.74 -2.38
C ARG A 46 12.70 2.32 -3.61
N CYS A 47 12.11 3.36 -4.23
CA CYS A 47 12.77 4.14 -5.26
C CYS A 47 14.07 4.76 -4.74
N ALA A 48 14.08 5.32 -3.52
CA ALA A 48 15.29 5.85 -2.94
C ALA A 48 16.37 4.77 -2.78
N MET A 49 16.03 3.59 -2.27
CA MET A 49 16.98 2.47 -2.17
C MET A 49 17.56 2.05 -3.53
N LEU A 50 16.73 1.97 -4.57
CA LEU A 50 17.15 1.58 -5.91
C LEU A 50 18.00 2.66 -6.61
N CYS A 51 17.83 3.93 -6.23
CA CYS A 51 18.56 5.07 -6.77
C CYS A 51 19.71 5.54 -5.85
N GLY A 52 20.31 4.62 -5.07
CA GLY A 52 21.49 4.92 -4.26
C GLY A 52 21.22 5.86 -3.08
N GLY A 53 20.01 5.83 -2.52
CA GLY A 53 19.56 6.66 -1.40
C GLY A 53 19.01 8.04 -1.80
N GLN A 54 18.95 8.36 -3.09
CA GLN A 54 18.46 9.65 -3.56
C GLN A 54 16.92 9.67 -3.63
N THR A 55 16.31 10.72 -3.07
CA THR A 55 14.88 10.95 -3.19
C THR A 55 14.49 11.18 -4.65
N VAL A 56 13.62 10.34 -5.18
CA VAL A 56 13.09 10.48 -6.54
C VAL A 56 11.93 11.46 -6.54
N VAL A 57 12.19 12.73 -6.90
CA VAL A 57 11.14 13.76 -7.01
C VAL A 57 10.45 13.64 -8.37
N ALA A 58 9.44 12.78 -8.45
CA ALA A 58 8.68 12.55 -9.68
C ALA A 58 7.20 12.26 -9.39
N LYS A 59 6.35 12.36 -10.43
CA LYS A 59 4.96 11.91 -10.35
C LYS A 59 4.92 10.41 -10.06
N GLN A 60 3.87 9.95 -9.38
CA GLN A 60 3.77 8.56 -8.93
C GLN A 60 3.93 7.53 -10.06
N LYS A 61 3.34 7.77 -11.24
CA LYS A 61 3.52 6.91 -12.41
C LYS A 61 4.98 6.74 -12.86
N ALA A 62 5.82 7.77 -12.70
CA ALA A 62 7.23 7.67 -13.03
C ALA A 62 7.98 6.82 -11.99
N LYS A 63 7.64 6.93 -10.70
CA LYS A 63 8.18 6.07 -9.64
C LYS A 63 7.80 4.60 -9.86
N LEU A 64 6.59 4.32 -10.34
CA LEU A 64 6.21 2.94 -10.73
C LEU A 64 7.07 2.41 -11.88
N ALA A 65 7.44 3.25 -12.86
CA ALA A 65 8.34 2.85 -13.94
C ALA A 65 9.75 2.54 -13.42
N VAL A 66 10.24 3.29 -12.43
CA VAL A 66 11.50 2.98 -11.72
C VAL A 66 11.40 1.62 -11.04
N LEU A 67 10.35 1.36 -10.24
CA LEU A 67 10.15 0.06 -9.61
C LEU A 67 10.10 -1.07 -10.65
N LYS A 68 9.29 -0.91 -11.70
CA LYS A 68 9.15 -1.92 -12.76
C LYS A 68 10.48 -2.24 -13.46
N SER A 69 11.38 -1.27 -13.54
CA SER A 69 12.65 -1.41 -14.27
C SER A 69 13.80 -1.90 -13.39
N LEU A 70 13.82 -1.52 -12.11
CA LEU A 70 14.98 -1.70 -11.23
C LEU A 70 14.73 -2.66 -10.06
N ASP A 71 13.47 -2.87 -9.66
CA ASP A 71 13.14 -3.74 -8.53
C ASP A 71 12.97 -5.18 -8.96
N THR A 72 13.93 -6.03 -8.60
CA THR A 72 13.92 -7.46 -8.91
C THR A 72 13.25 -8.31 -7.82
N THR A 73 12.76 -7.69 -6.74
CA THR A 73 12.10 -8.42 -5.66
C THR A 73 10.58 -8.51 -5.88
N PRO A 74 9.90 -9.46 -5.22
CA PRO A 74 8.43 -9.52 -5.24
C PRO A 74 7.74 -8.23 -4.77
N ALA A 75 8.38 -7.44 -3.91
CA ALA A 75 7.81 -6.22 -3.36
C ALA A 75 7.51 -5.16 -4.43
N GLY A 76 8.33 -5.07 -5.48
CA GLY A 76 8.12 -4.12 -6.57
C GLY A 76 6.80 -4.36 -7.32
N GLY A 77 6.56 -5.62 -7.70
CA GLY A 77 5.31 -6.01 -8.36
C GLY A 77 4.09 -5.78 -7.48
N VAL A 78 4.16 -6.21 -6.20
CA VAL A 78 3.06 -6.01 -5.24
C VAL A 78 2.73 -4.53 -5.04
N LEU A 79 3.73 -3.66 -4.90
CA LEU A 79 3.51 -2.22 -4.74
C LEU A 79 2.88 -1.58 -5.99
N ILE A 80 3.29 -2.00 -7.19
CA ILE A 80 2.70 -1.52 -8.44
C ILE A 80 1.23 -1.92 -8.54
N ASP A 81 0.93 -3.20 -8.32
CA ASP A 81 -0.42 -3.74 -8.43
C ASP A 81 -1.35 -3.15 -7.37
N ALA A 82 -0.88 -3.06 -6.12
CA ALA A 82 -1.62 -2.45 -5.02
C ALA A 82 -1.91 -0.96 -5.30
N TRP A 83 -0.94 -0.20 -5.82
CA TRP A 83 -1.16 1.21 -6.14
C TRP A 83 -2.25 1.39 -7.19
N HIS A 84 -2.25 0.58 -8.25
CA HIS A 84 -3.27 0.65 -9.30
C HIS A 84 -4.66 0.30 -8.77
N GLN A 85 -4.79 -0.80 -8.02
CA GLN A 85 -6.09 -1.23 -7.47
C GLN A 85 -6.64 -0.25 -6.43
N LEU A 86 -5.81 0.19 -5.48
CA LEU A 86 -6.23 1.15 -4.45
C LEU A 86 -6.57 2.52 -5.03
N SER A 87 -5.87 2.97 -6.08
CA SER A 87 -6.24 4.18 -6.81
C SER A 87 -7.62 4.04 -7.46
N GLY A 88 -7.93 2.88 -8.02
CA GLY A 88 -9.26 2.56 -8.54
C GLY A 88 -10.34 2.56 -7.46
N PHE A 89 -10.05 2.01 -6.28
CA PHE A 89 -10.98 2.01 -5.14
C PHE A 89 -11.27 3.42 -4.60
N CYS A 90 -10.31 4.34 -4.73
CA CYS A 90 -10.48 5.73 -4.32
C CYS A 90 -11.30 6.55 -5.33
N HIS A 91 -11.32 6.19 -6.61
CA HIS A 91 -11.99 6.94 -7.67
C HIS A 91 -13.26 6.21 -8.13
N GLN A 92 -14.43 6.60 -7.60
CA GLN A 92 -15.69 5.99 -8.01
C GLN A 92 -16.33 6.78 -9.16
N HIS A 93 -16.52 6.13 -10.31
CA HIS A 93 -17.43 6.61 -11.35
C HIS A 93 -18.89 6.24 -11.01
N ALA A 94 -19.87 6.96 -11.56
CA ALA A 94 -21.29 6.90 -11.16
C ALA A 94 -21.97 5.50 -11.20
N TYR A 95 -21.33 4.48 -11.76
CA TYR A 95 -21.84 3.11 -11.85
C TYR A 95 -20.87 2.04 -11.32
N GLN A 96 -19.77 2.45 -10.69
CA GLN A 96 -18.79 1.52 -10.15
C GLN A 96 -19.19 1.12 -8.73
N LEU A 97 -19.14 -0.18 -8.42
CA LEU A 97 -19.37 -0.65 -7.06
C LEU A 97 -18.28 -0.13 -6.12
N SER A 98 -18.65 0.14 -4.86
CA SER A 98 -17.67 0.40 -3.81
C SER A 98 -16.79 -0.84 -3.58
N PRO A 99 -15.51 -0.66 -3.23
CA PRO A 99 -14.70 -1.80 -2.83
C PRO A 99 -15.31 -2.49 -1.61
N THR A 100 -15.21 -3.81 -1.57
CA THR A 100 -15.55 -4.61 -0.41
C THR A 100 -14.44 -4.55 0.63
N VAL A 101 -14.80 -4.83 1.90
CA VAL A 101 -13.82 -4.98 2.98
C VAL A 101 -12.79 -6.06 2.65
N GLY A 102 -13.24 -7.17 2.05
CA GLY A 102 -12.37 -8.29 1.67
C GLY A 102 -11.31 -7.89 0.65
N GLU A 103 -11.69 -7.16 -0.40
CA GLU A 103 -10.75 -6.68 -1.43
C GLU A 103 -9.67 -5.78 -0.84
N VAL A 104 -10.04 -4.86 0.05
CA VAL A 104 -9.07 -3.95 0.68
C VAL A 104 -8.15 -4.72 1.62
N ARG A 105 -8.66 -5.66 2.43
CA ARG A 105 -7.84 -6.50 3.32
C ARG A 105 -6.80 -7.32 2.55
N VAL A 106 -7.18 -7.91 1.42
CA VAL A 106 -6.27 -8.70 0.58
C VAL A 106 -5.08 -7.83 0.13
N LEU A 107 -5.33 -6.58 -0.28
CA LEU A 107 -4.27 -5.66 -0.69
C LEU A 107 -3.40 -5.21 0.50
N CYS A 108 -3.99 -4.88 1.65
CA CYS A 108 -3.24 -4.55 2.86
C CYS A 108 -2.30 -5.69 3.27
N ALA A 109 -2.81 -6.92 3.31
CA ALA A 109 -2.05 -8.11 3.67
C ALA A 109 -0.91 -8.40 2.67
N ALA A 110 -1.18 -8.28 1.37
CA ALA A 110 -0.15 -8.46 0.34
C ALA A 110 1.00 -7.46 0.50
N VAL A 111 0.68 -6.18 0.74
CA VAL A 111 1.69 -5.12 0.97
C VAL A 111 2.46 -5.38 2.26
N GLN A 112 1.78 -5.73 3.35
CA GLN A 112 2.43 -6.07 4.62
C GLN A 112 3.40 -7.25 4.46
N GLN A 113 2.97 -8.33 3.83
CA GLN A 113 3.79 -9.51 3.59
C GLN A 113 5.01 -9.19 2.72
N ALA A 114 4.81 -8.49 1.60
CA ALA A 114 5.88 -8.24 0.63
C ALA A 114 6.91 -7.22 1.14
N CYS A 115 6.49 -6.22 1.92
CA CYS A 115 7.37 -5.15 2.37
C CYS A 115 7.96 -5.38 3.76
N PHE A 116 7.30 -6.18 4.61
CA PHE A 116 7.70 -6.38 6.01
C PHE A 116 7.95 -7.84 6.38
N GLY A 117 7.55 -8.81 5.55
CA GLY A 117 7.70 -10.24 5.83
C GLY A 117 9.15 -10.70 6.04
N GLY A 118 10.14 -9.97 5.50
CA GLY A 118 11.56 -10.24 5.73
C GLY A 118 12.11 -9.79 7.09
N ARG A 119 11.31 -9.15 7.97
CA ARG A 119 11.73 -8.77 9.32
C ARG A 119 11.59 -9.89 10.36
N PHE A 120 11.11 -11.08 9.95
CA PHE A 120 10.80 -12.21 10.84
C PHE A 120 11.40 -13.54 10.37
N GLU A 121 12.61 -13.53 9.81
CA GLU A 121 13.44 -14.73 9.71
C GLU A 121 14.46 -14.72 10.86
N PRO A 122 14.33 -15.57 11.89
CA PRO A 122 15.45 -15.83 12.78
C PRO A 122 16.50 -16.59 11.97
N SER A 123 17.56 -15.91 11.58
CA SER A 123 18.79 -16.58 11.14
C SER A 123 19.29 -17.44 12.30
N GLY A 124 19.16 -18.77 12.16
CA GLY A 124 19.85 -19.73 13.00
C GLY A 124 18.99 -20.88 13.52
N ALA A 125 19.05 -22.01 12.82
CA ALA A 125 19.40 -23.32 13.40
C ALA A 125 19.95 -24.23 12.30
#